data_AF-A0AAD9CF38-F1
#
_entry.id   AF-A0AAD9CF38-F1
#
_cell.length_a   1.000
_cell.length_b   1.000
_cell.length_c   1.000
_cell.angle_alpha   90.00
_cell.angle_beta   90.00
_cell.angle_gamma   90.00
#
_symmetry.space_group_name_H-M   'P 1'
#
loop_
_entity.id
_entity.type
_entity.pdbx_description
1 polymer ?
#
loop_
_entity_poly.entity_id
_entity_poly.type
_entity_poly.pdbx_seq_one_letter_code
_entity_poly.pdbx_strand_id
1 'polypeptide(L)'
;MSQRAAIDVVHRIGRPKDGGSNNTMRPVIIRFLSRMTRVLWRGSKKNGYLKNNRLNFKEDLTSAARDTRRRLWPVVEAARQKGDKAYFVGNKPFINGIEI
;
A
#
# COMPACT_ATOMS: atom_id res chain seq x y z
N MET A 1 -10.08 7.74 25.93
CA MET A 1 -10.82 7.98 24.68
C MET A 1 -10.71 6.75 23.79
N SER A 2 -11.79 5.98 23.66
CA SER A 2 -11.80 4.76 22.84
C SER A 2 -11.71 5.15 21.37
N GLN A 3 -10.58 4.87 20.71
CA GLN A 3 -10.42 5.09 19.28
C GLN A 3 -11.28 4.05 18.54
N ARG A 4 -12.57 4.36 18.34
CA ARG A 4 -13.31 3.80 17.20
C ARG A 4 -12.58 4.28 15.96
N ALA A 5 -11.68 3.46 15.43
CA ALA A 5 -11.13 3.69 14.11
C ALA A 5 -12.33 3.87 13.17
N ALA A 6 -12.46 5.07 12.60
CA ALA A 6 -13.59 5.46 11.78
C ALA A 6 -13.54 4.68 10.46
N ILE A 7 -13.91 3.40 10.51
CA ILE A 7 -13.97 2.46 9.39
C ILE A 7 -15.37 2.55 8.81
N ASP A 8 -15.46 2.68 7.50
CA ASP A 8 -16.70 2.77 6.76
C ASP A 8 -17.13 1.38 6.26
N VAL A 9 -16.25 0.74 5.47
CA VAL A 9 -16.53 -0.55 4.84
C VAL A 9 -15.30 -1.46 4.93
N VAL A 10 -15.54 -2.75 5.21
CA VAL A 10 -14.51 -3.80 5.15
C VAL A 10 -15.06 -4.99 4.38
N HIS A 11 -14.32 -5.46 3.37
CA HIS A 11 -14.66 -6.70 2.70
C HIS A 11 -13.42 -7.38 2.09
N ARG A 12 -13.51 -8.69 1.88
CA ARG A 12 -12.52 -9.44 1.11
C ARG A 12 -12.79 -9.30 -0.39
N ILE A 13 -11.75 -9.10 -1.18
CA ILE A 13 -11.87 -9.12 -2.64
C ILE A 13 -11.49 -10.49 -3.19
N GLY A 14 -12.11 -10.85 -4.31
CA GLY A 14 -11.77 -12.04 -5.09
C GLY A 14 -12.59 -13.26 -4.68
N ARG A 15 -12.63 -14.23 -5.60
CA ARG A 15 -13.35 -15.49 -5.39
C ARG A 15 -12.63 -16.34 -4.35
N PRO A 16 -13.35 -17.06 -3.47
CA PRO A 16 -12.79 -18.18 -2.74
C PRO A 16 -12.12 -19.13 -3.75
N LYS A 17 -10.90 -19.59 -3.48
CA LYS A 17 -10.27 -20.64 -4.27
C LYS A 17 -10.62 -21.96 -3.60
N ASP A 18 -11.42 -22.78 -4.26
CA ASP A 18 -11.71 -24.14 -3.81
C ASP A 18 -10.47 -25.02 -4.05
N GLY A 19 -10.07 -25.79 -3.03
CA GLY A 19 -9.09 -26.88 -3.05
C GLY A 19 -7.87 -26.76 -4.00
N GLY A 20 -6.68 -26.46 -3.45
CA GLY A 20 -5.42 -26.73 -4.16
C GLY A 20 -4.23 -25.90 -3.71
N SER A 21 -3.41 -26.49 -2.82
CA SER A 21 -1.98 -26.27 -2.46
C SER A 21 -1.36 -24.86 -2.32
N ASN A 22 -2.04 -23.77 -2.67
CA ASN A 22 -1.60 -22.39 -2.46
C ASN A 22 -2.72 -21.60 -1.80
N ASN A 23 -2.87 -21.76 -0.49
CA ASN A 23 -3.78 -21.02 0.39
C ASN A 23 -3.36 -19.53 0.48
N THR A 24 -3.44 -18.81 -0.63
CA THR A 24 -3.17 -17.38 -0.67
C THR A 24 -4.35 -16.66 -0.02
N MET A 25 -4.12 -16.11 1.18
CA MET A 25 -5.11 -15.33 1.90
C MET A 25 -5.65 -14.18 1.02
N ARG A 26 -6.99 -14.08 0.90
CA ARG A 26 -7.63 -13.04 0.08
C ARG A 26 -7.32 -11.64 0.63
N PRO A 27 -7.00 -10.66 -0.23
CA PRO A 27 -6.86 -9.27 0.21
C PRO A 27 -8.15 -8.75 0.86
N VAL A 28 -7.99 -7.92 1.88
CA VAL A 28 -9.08 -7.20 2.53
C VAL A 28 -8.95 -5.73 2.14
N ILE A 29 -10.01 -5.15 1.57
CA ILE A 29 -10.13 -3.70 1.42
C ILE A 29 -10.81 -3.15 2.65
N ILE A 30 -10.21 -2.07 3.18
CA ILE A 30 -10.75 -1.29 4.27
C ILE A 30 -10.88 0.14 3.77
N ARG A 31 -12.12 0.63 3.64
CA ARG A 31 -12.42 2.04 3.42
C ARG A 31 -12.61 2.70 4.77
N PHE A 32 -11.90 3.80 5.00
CA PHE A 32 -12.00 4.57 6.24
C PHE A 32 -12.72 5.88 5.99
N LEU A 33 -13.43 6.37 7.00
CA LEU A 33 -14.15 7.65 7.01
C LEU A 33 -13.20 8.86 7.07
N SER A 34 -11.95 8.66 7.47
CA SER A 34 -10.96 9.74 7.61
C SER A 34 -9.61 9.38 6.99
N ARG A 35 -8.89 10.40 6.50
CA ARG A 35 -7.52 10.29 5.96
C ARG A 35 -6.45 10.07 7.04
N MET A 36 -6.82 10.03 8.33
CA MET A 36 -5.91 9.70 9.44
C MET A 36 -5.25 8.31 9.29
N THR A 37 -5.75 7.47 8.39
CA THR A 37 -5.15 6.19 7.97
C THR A 37 -3.70 6.26 7.52
N ARG A 38 -3.25 7.42 7.02
CA ARG A 38 -1.84 7.62 6.68
C ARG A 38 -0.92 7.44 7.90
N VAL A 39 -1.41 7.72 9.10
CA VAL A 39 -0.71 7.47 10.37
C VAL A 39 -0.62 5.97 10.64
N LEU A 40 -1.73 5.24 10.48
CA LEU A 40 -1.77 3.77 10.62
C LEU A 40 -0.80 3.10 9.65
N TRP A 41 -0.75 3.56 8.39
CA TRP A 41 0.18 3.01 7.40
C TRP A 41 1.65 3.27 7.76
N ARG A 42 1.99 4.46 8.27
CA ARG A 42 3.35 4.74 8.75
C ARG A 42 3.73 3.81 9.90
N GLY A 43 2.84 3.62 10.88
CA GLY A 43 3.03 2.71 12.00
C GLY A 43 3.14 1.25 11.57
N SER A 44 2.35 0.82 10.57
CA SER A 44 2.31 -0.57 10.13
C SER A 44 3.61 -1.04 9.47
N LYS A 45 4.35 -0.15 8.80
CA LYS A 45 5.62 -0.50 8.12
C LYS A 45 6.71 -1.02 9.07
N LYS A 46 6.67 -0.60 10.34
CA LYS A 46 7.64 -1.00 11.37
C LYS A 46 7.09 -2.05 12.35
N ASN A 47 5.84 -2.47 12.19
CA ASN A 47 5.20 -3.41 13.11
C ASN A 47 5.75 -4.84 12.93
N GLY A 48 6.31 -5.41 14.01
CA GLY A 48 6.91 -6.75 14.00
C GLY A 48 5.90 -7.87 13.78
N TYR A 49 4.70 -7.77 14.37
CA TYR A 49 3.65 -8.76 14.20
C TYR A 49 3.23 -8.89 12.72
N LEU A 50 3.01 -7.76 12.03
CA LEU A 50 2.65 -7.78 10.61
C LEU A 50 3.75 -8.41 9.75
N LYS A 51 5.02 -8.04 9.99
CA LYS A 51 6.16 -8.62 9.26
C LYS A 51 6.27 -10.13 9.47
N ASN A 52 6.20 -10.59 10.73
CA ASN A 52 6.33 -12.00 11.08
C ASN A 52 5.22 -12.87 10.48
N ASN A 53 4.03 -12.28 10.28
CA ASN A 53 2.88 -12.96 9.67
C ASN A 53 2.75 -12.67 8.16
N ARG A 54 3.74 -12.05 7.52
CA ARG A 54 3.73 -11.69 6.08
C ARG A 54 2.51 -10.82 5.69
N LEU A 55 2.02 -10.02 6.62
CA LEU A 55 0.93 -9.06 6.43
C LEU A 55 1.49 -7.67 6.12
N ASN A 56 0.83 -6.94 5.23
CA ASN A 56 1.17 -5.56 4.94
C ASN A 56 -0.06 -4.73 4.58
N PHE A 57 0.02 -3.44 4.87
CA PHE A 57 -0.92 -2.45 4.36
C PHE A 57 -0.33 -1.77 3.14
N LYS A 58 -1.14 -1.68 2.09
CA LYS A 58 -0.86 -0.96 0.85
C LYS A 58 -2.08 -0.13 0.50
N GLU A 59 -1.83 0.99 -0.16
CA GLU A 59 -2.89 1.77 -0.78
C GLU A 59 -3.46 0.99 -1.96
N ASP A 60 -4.79 0.89 -2.02
CA ASP A 60 -5.47 0.35 -3.19
C ASP A 60 -5.54 1.45 -4.25
N LEU A 61 -4.91 1.21 -5.39
CA LEU A 61 -4.76 2.17 -6.47
C LEU A 61 -5.61 1.77 -7.65
N THR A 62 -6.18 2.77 -8.33
CA THR A 62 -6.83 2.58 -9.63
C THR A 62 -5.87 1.92 -10.63
N SER A 63 -6.41 1.25 -11.64
CA SER A 63 -5.60 0.65 -12.73
C SER A 63 -4.65 1.67 -13.35
N ALA A 64 -5.15 2.84 -13.75
CA ALA A 64 -4.35 3.91 -14.34
C ALA A 64 -3.19 4.37 -13.43
N ALA A 65 -3.42 4.47 -12.12
CA ALA A 65 -2.38 4.82 -11.16
C ALA A 65 -1.33 3.70 -11.01
N ARG A 66 -1.75 2.43 -11.03
CA ARG A 66 -0.84 1.27 -11.01
C ARG A 66 0.02 1.24 -12.26
N ASP A 67 -0.55 1.49 -13.43
CA ASP A 67 0.18 1.47 -14.70
C ASP A 67 1.19 2.62 -14.78
N THR A 68 0.78 3.82 -14.34
CA THR A 68 1.68 4.97 -14.20
C THR A 68 2.85 4.63 -13.28
N ARG A 69 2.58 4.07 -12.10
CA ARG A 69 3.64 3.64 -11.17
C ARG A 69 4.53 2.57 -11.80
N ARG A 70 3.98 1.59 -12.51
CA ARG A 70 4.76 0.53 -13.17
C ARG A 70 5.72 1.11 -14.21
N ARG A 71 5.25 2.08 -15.00
CA ARG A 71 6.06 2.78 -16.01
C ARG A 71 7.19 3.62 -15.40
N LEU A 72 6.91 4.33 -14.29
CA LEU A 72 7.85 5.26 -13.66
C LEU A 72 8.72 4.60 -12.58
N TRP A 73 8.37 3.39 -12.14
CA TRP A 73 9.11 2.65 -11.12
C TRP A 73 10.60 2.48 -11.45
N PRO A 74 11.02 2.10 -12.68
CA PRO A 74 12.43 1.94 -12.99
C PRO A 74 13.24 3.22 -12.77
N VAL A 75 12.67 4.40 -13.06
CA VAL A 75 13.33 5.69 -12.86
C VAL A 75 13.48 6.00 -11.37
N VAL A 76 12.42 5.78 -10.60
CA VAL A 76 12.42 5.97 -9.14
C VAL A 76 13.37 4.99 -8.46
N GLU A 77 13.42 3.74 -8.93
CA GLU A 77 14.30 2.71 -8.41
C GLU A 77 15.78 3.01 -8.70
N ALA A 78 16.11 3.42 -9.93
CA ALA A 78 17.45 3.85 -10.30
C ALA A 78 17.93 5.03 -9.45
N ALA A 79 17.06 6.02 -9.20
CA ALA A 79 17.37 7.15 -8.32
C ALA A 79 17.64 6.70 -6.88
N ARG A 80 16.84 5.78 -6.33
CA ARG A 80 17.09 5.19 -5.01
C ARG A 80 18.42 4.47 -4.92
N GLN A 81 18.77 3.70 -5.96
CA GLN A 81 20.04 2.98 -6.01
C GLN A 81 21.25 3.93 -6.03
N LYS A 82 21.10 5.11 -6.63
CA LYS A 82 22.10 6.19 -6.59
C LYS A 82 22.18 6.93 -5.25
N GLY A 83 21.27 6.65 -4.32
CA GLY A 83 21.17 7.33 -3.03
C GLY A 83 20.23 8.54 -3.00
N ASP A 84 19.55 8.85 -4.10
CA ASP A 84 18.59 9.96 -4.15
C ASP A 84 17.32 9.65 -3.34
N LYS A 85 16.72 10.71 -2.79
CA LYS A 85 15.44 10.62 -2.08
C LYS A 85 14.30 10.54 -3.10
N ALA A 86 14.01 9.33 -3.58
CA ALA A 86 12.93 9.09 -4.53
C ALA A 86 11.72 8.36 -3.93
N TYR A 87 10.50 8.84 -4.18
CA TYR A 87 9.25 8.31 -3.61
C TYR A 87 8.03 8.65 -4.46
N PHE A 88 6.91 7.96 -4.21
CA PHE A 88 5.62 8.30 -4.81
C PHE A 88 4.71 8.98 -3.79
N VAL A 89 3.94 9.96 -4.24
CA VAL A 89 2.76 10.51 -3.54
C VAL A 89 1.55 10.27 -4.44
N GLY A 90 0.68 9.32 -4.06
CA GLY A 90 -0.36 8.87 -4.99
C GLY A 90 0.27 8.27 -6.25
N ASN A 91 -0.15 8.71 -7.43
CA ASN A 91 0.43 8.27 -8.71
C ASN A 91 1.65 9.08 -9.17
N LYS A 92 2.01 10.18 -8.48
CA LYS A 92 3.08 11.10 -8.87
C LYS A 92 4.43 10.68 -8.27
N PRO A 93 5.48 10.45 -9.07
CA PRO A 93 6.84 10.22 -8.56
C PRO A 93 7.53 11.54 -8.21
N PHE A 94 8.43 11.47 -7.23
CA PHE A 94 9.28 12.58 -6.81
C PHE A 94 10.71 12.08 -6.65
N ILE A 95 11.68 12.87 -7.11
CA ILE A 95 13.12 12.67 -6.85
C ILE A 95 13.64 13.96 -6.22
N ASN A 96 14.24 13.86 -5.03
CA ASN A 96 14.78 15.00 -4.29
C ASN A 96 13.78 16.16 -4.10
N GLY A 97 12.48 15.84 -4.07
CA GLY A 97 11.39 16.80 -3.90
C GLY A 97 10.79 17.35 -5.18
N ILE A 98 11.35 17.01 -6.35
CA ILE A 98 10.88 17.46 -7.66
C ILE A 98 10.01 16.35 -8.29
N GLU A 99 8.82 16.71 -8.78
CA GLU A 99 7.94 15.80 -9.52
C GLU A 99 8.51 15.50 -10.91
N ILE A 100 8.45 14.24 -11.36
CA ILE A 100 8.96 13.80 -12.68
C ILE A 100 7.90 13.10 -13.53
#